data_AF-A0A847HZ31-F1
#
_entry.id   AF-A0A847HZ31-F1
#
_cell.length_a   1.000
_cell.length_b   1.000
_cell.length_c   1.000
_cell.angle_alpha   90.00
_cell.angle_beta   90.00
_cell.angle_gamma   90.00
#
_symmetry.space_group_name_H-M   'P 1'
#
loop_
_entity.id
_entity.type
_entity.pdbx_description
1 polymer ?
#
loop_
_entity_poly.entity_id
_entity_poly.type
_entity_poly.pdbx_seq_one_letter_code
_entity_poly.pdbx_strand_id
1 'polypeptide(L)'
;MPNVSAFITSPRYRPVEELVVGDTVLPGRFGDVGQEYRAAREGVALFDRGDRGLLVLTGADRTSWLQNLVTNDVAGLGENAGTYAFATDVKGRVVFDLNVLALRDALWLDIDRALIPRALAHLERFLISEDVRMRDASAEFSRLGWSGPGASG
;
A
#
# COMPACT_ATOMS: atom_id res chain seq x y z
N MET A 1 16.29 9.14 -8.78
CA MET A 1 16.59 9.65 -7.43
C MET A 1 15.83 8.77 -6.45
N PRO A 2 16.41 8.40 -5.29
CA PRO A 2 15.69 7.59 -4.31
C PRO A 2 14.43 8.33 -3.85
N ASN A 3 13.36 7.59 -3.58
CA ASN A 3 12.15 8.13 -3.03
C ASN A 3 12.37 8.37 -1.52
N VAL A 4 12.59 9.63 -1.14
CA VAL A 4 12.82 9.98 0.26
C VAL A 4 11.48 10.33 0.89
N SER A 5 11.13 9.64 1.98
CA SER A 5 9.90 9.96 2.69
C SER A 5 9.88 11.41 3.18
N ALA A 6 8.71 12.04 3.08
CA ALA A 6 8.46 13.37 3.60
C ALA A 6 8.70 13.49 5.13
N PHE A 7 8.75 12.37 5.87
CA PHE A 7 8.98 12.39 7.32
C PHE A 7 10.45 12.41 7.70
N ILE A 8 11.36 11.96 6.84
CA ILE A 8 12.82 12.08 7.08
C ILE A 8 13.25 13.55 7.12
N THR A 9 12.63 14.38 6.29
CA THR A 9 12.95 15.81 6.20
C THR A 9 12.27 16.64 7.30
N SER A 10 11.52 16.00 8.20
CA SER A 10 10.84 16.67 9.31
C SER A 10 11.85 17.24 10.32
N PRO A 11 11.78 18.54 10.67
CA PRO A 11 12.63 19.10 11.70
C PRO A 11 12.30 18.56 13.10
N ARG A 12 11.11 17.98 13.29
CA ARG A 12 10.62 17.47 14.58
C ARG A 12 10.94 15.99 14.80
N TYR A 13 10.99 15.20 13.73
CA TYR A 13 11.16 13.76 13.78
C TYR A 13 12.36 13.37 12.93
N ARG A 14 13.56 13.43 13.52
CA ARG A 14 14.80 13.02 12.85
C ARG A 14 15.19 11.62 13.27
N PRO A 15 15.27 10.65 12.35
CA PRO A 15 15.82 9.36 12.69
C PRO A 15 17.30 9.48 13.07
N VAL A 16 17.76 8.58 13.94
CA VAL A 16 19.20 8.38 14.19
C VAL A 16 19.82 7.42 13.18
N GLU A 17 18.97 6.70 12.43
CA GLU A 17 19.36 5.74 11.40
C GLU A 17 18.31 5.71 10.29
N GLU A 18 18.75 5.71 9.04
CA GLU A 18 17.89 5.55 7.87
C GLU A 18 17.89 4.08 7.41
N LEU A 19 16.73 3.61 6.97
CA LEU A 19 16.51 2.30 6.39
C LEU A 19 16.17 2.45 4.91
N VAL A 20 16.77 1.62 4.06
CA VAL A 20 16.42 1.57 2.63
C VAL A 20 15.57 0.33 2.37
N VAL A 21 14.34 0.55 1.89
CA VAL A 21 13.40 -0.49 1.46
C VAL A 21 13.17 -0.32 -0.03
N GLY A 22 13.71 -1.23 -0.85
CA GLY A 22 13.72 -1.06 -2.30
C GLY A 22 14.50 0.19 -2.71
N ASP A 23 13.82 1.14 -3.35
CA ASP A 23 14.36 2.46 -3.72
C ASP A 23 13.90 3.60 -2.79
N THR A 24 13.20 3.25 -1.70
CA THR A 24 12.63 4.20 -0.74
C THR A 24 13.49 4.29 0.51
N VAL A 25 13.79 5.51 0.94
CA VAL A 25 14.48 5.78 2.21
C VAL A 25 13.45 6.11 3.28
N LEU A 26 13.51 5.38 4.40
CA LEU A 26 12.63 5.49 5.55
C LEU A 26 13.42 5.75 6.85
N PRO A 27 12.77 6.26 7.91
CA PRO A 27 13.30 6.20 9.27
C PRO A 27 13.52 4.74 9.70
N GLY A 28 14.76 4.34 9.98
CA GLY A 28 15.09 3.03 10.51
C GLY A 28 14.87 2.93 12.03
N ARG A 29 15.30 3.95 12.77
CA ARG A 29 15.01 4.13 14.21
C ARG A 29 15.24 5.57 14.65
N PHE A 30 14.63 5.94 15.78
CA PHE A 30 14.73 7.27 16.39
C PHE A 30 15.58 7.30 17.67
N GLY A 31 15.93 6.13 18.21
CA GLY A 31 16.80 6.01 19.38
C GLY A 31 17.06 4.55 19.74
N ASP A 32 16.52 4.14 20.90
CA ASP A 32 16.61 2.78 21.41
C ASP A 32 15.45 1.92 20.89
N VAL A 33 15.77 0.88 20.13
CA VAL A 33 14.79 -0.02 19.51
C VAL A 33 13.91 -0.70 20.57
N GLY A 34 14.45 -1.00 21.75
CA GLY A 34 13.69 -1.59 22.85
C GLY A 34 12.60 -0.65 23.39
N GLN A 35 12.91 0.63 23.53
CA GLN A 35 11.95 1.67 23.90
C GLN A 35 10.91 1.90 22.81
N GLU A 36 11.31 1.95 21.53
CA GLU A 36 10.38 2.08 20.40
C GLU A 36 9.40 0.91 20.33
N TYR A 37 9.90 -0.33 20.50
CA TYR A 37 9.06 -1.52 20.56
C TYR A 37 8.08 -1.49 21.74
N ARG A 38 8.54 -1.11 22.95
CA ARG A 38 7.65 -0.96 24.11
C ARG A 38 6.59 0.11 23.87
N ALA A 39 6.95 1.26 23.30
CA ALA A 39 6.01 2.32 22.97
C ALA A 39 4.92 1.83 22.00
N ALA A 40 5.27 1.02 20.98
CA ALA A 40 4.30 0.40 20.08
C ALA A 40 3.39 -0.62 20.78
N ARG A 41 3.91 -1.36 21.77
CA ARG A 41 3.16 -2.41 22.48
C ARG A 41 2.27 -1.89 23.60
N GLU A 42 2.66 -0.81 24.25
CA GLU A 42 2.01 -0.28 25.47
C GLU A 42 1.26 1.03 25.22
N GLY A 43 1.54 1.72 24.11
CA GLY A 43 0.94 3.01 23.76
C GLY A 43 0.50 3.07 22.29
N VAL A 44 1.06 4.05 21.57
CA VAL A 44 0.85 4.23 20.12
C VAL A 44 2.21 4.53 19.49
N ALA A 45 2.55 3.75 18.46
CA ALA A 45 3.67 4.05 17.58
C ALA A 45 3.15 4.45 16.21
N LEU A 46 3.78 5.47 15.64
CA LEU A 46 3.59 5.90 14.25
C LEU A 46 4.72 5.31 13.40
N PHE A 47 4.36 4.81 12.24
CA PHE A 47 5.27 4.22 11.27
C PHE A 47 5.16 5.01 9.97
N ASP A 48 6.31 5.43 9.46
CA ASP A 48 6.40 5.93 8.11
C ASP A 48 6.18 4.78 7.13
N ARG A 49 5.18 4.93 6.24
CA ARG A 49 4.86 3.92 5.22
C ARG A 49 5.09 4.43 3.80
N GLY A 50 6.14 5.25 3.62
CA GLY A 50 6.59 5.69 2.30
C GLY A 50 6.96 4.55 1.34
N ASP A 51 7.22 3.35 1.86
CA ASP A 51 7.44 2.09 1.13
C ASP A 51 6.18 1.56 0.44
N ARG A 52 5.00 2.14 0.70
CA ARG A 52 3.73 1.69 0.12
C ARG A 52 3.25 2.63 -0.99
N GLY A 53 2.92 2.03 -2.12
CA GLY A 53 2.34 2.69 -3.29
C GLY A 53 0.81 2.57 -3.33
N LEU A 54 0.19 3.38 -4.19
CA LEU A 54 -1.25 3.33 -4.44
C LEU A 54 -1.52 3.22 -5.93
N LEU A 55 -2.21 2.16 -6.35
CA LEU A 55 -2.91 2.15 -7.64
C LEU A 55 -4.38 2.46 -7.41
N VAL A 56 -4.92 3.39 -8.20
CA VAL A 56 -6.35 3.71 -8.22
C VAL A 56 -6.97 3.14 -9.47
N LEU A 57 -7.99 2.31 -9.29
CA LEU A 57 -8.81 1.75 -10.36
C LEU A 57 -10.16 2.47 -10.39
N THR A 58 -10.56 2.95 -11.55
CA THR A 58 -11.87 3.57 -11.81
C THR A 58 -12.51 2.95 -13.04
N GLY A 59 -13.77 3.27 -13.34
CA GLY A 59 -14.54 2.71 -14.46
C GLY A 59 -15.57 1.67 -14.00
N ALA A 60 -16.58 1.42 -14.83
CA ALA A 60 -17.75 0.62 -14.48
C ALA A 60 -17.42 -0.85 -14.18
N ASP A 61 -16.39 -1.40 -14.84
CA ASP A 61 -16.04 -2.82 -14.75
C ASP A 61 -14.97 -3.13 -13.68
N ARG A 62 -14.45 -2.10 -12.97
CA ARG A 62 -13.29 -2.22 -12.07
C ARG A 62 -13.38 -3.37 -11.05
N THR A 63 -14.56 -3.63 -10.51
CA THR A 63 -14.77 -4.62 -9.45
C THR A 63 -14.85 -6.04 -10.02
N SER A 64 -15.68 -6.26 -11.04
CA SER A 64 -15.79 -7.56 -11.71
C SER A 64 -14.48 -7.94 -12.39
N TRP A 65 -13.77 -6.97 -12.96
CA TRP A 65 -12.46 -7.18 -13.56
C TRP A 65 -11.40 -7.58 -12.54
N LEU A 66 -11.24 -6.81 -11.45
CA LEU A 66 -10.23 -7.13 -10.43
C LEU A 66 -10.53 -8.47 -9.72
N GLN A 67 -11.81 -8.79 -9.49
CA GLN A 67 -12.25 -10.05 -8.89
C GLN A 67 -11.67 -11.29 -9.59
N ASN A 68 -11.47 -11.22 -10.91
CA ASN A 68 -10.95 -12.33 -11.70
C ASN A 68 -9.42 -12.46 -11.65
N LEU A 69 -8.72 -11.46 -11.08
CA LEU A 69 -7.26 -11.35 -11.11
C LEU A 69 -6.62 -11.55 -9.74
N VAL A 70 -7.40 -11.58 -8.67
CA VAL A 70 -6.91 -11.69 -7.30
C VAL A 70 -7.54 -12.87 -6.55
N THR A 71 -6.84 -13.34 -5.53
CA THR A 71 -7.22 -14.57 -4.79
C THR A 71 -8.35 -14.40 -3.78
N ASN A 72 -8.84 -13.17 -3.53
CA ASN A 72 -9.85 -12.91 -2.50
C ASN A 72 -11.10 -12.24 -3.08
N ASP A 73 -12.18 -12.21 -2.30
CA ASP A 73 -13.46 -11.66 -2.71
C ASP A 73 -13.45 -10.12 -2.65
N VAL A 74 -13.35 -9.52 -3.83
CA VAL A 74 -13.46 -8.07 -4.08
C VAL A 74 -14.92 -7.69 -4.42
N ALA A 75 -15.65 -8.58 -5.11
CA ALA A 75 -17.03 -8.34 -5.53
C ALA A 75 -18.01 -8.31 -4.34
N GLY A 76 -17.70 -9.04 -3.26
CA GLY A 76 -18.43 -9.03 -2.00
C GLY A 76 -18.10 -7.85 -1.07
N LEU A 77 -17.14 -6.98 -1.42
CA LEU A 77 -16.81 -5.82 -0.59
C LEU A 77 -17.91 -4.76 -0.64
N GLY A 78 -18.37 -4.34 0.53
CA GLY A 78 -19.17 -3.12 0.68
C GLY A 78 -18.31 -1.86 0.51
N GLU A 79 -18.98 -0.71 0.38
CA GLU A 79 -18.30 0.59 0.39
C GLU A 79 -17.53 0.79 1.70
N ASN A 80 -16.30 1.29 1.60
CA ASN A 80 -15.33 1.47 2.68
C ASN A 80 -14.87 0.16 3.35
N ALA A 81 -15.16 -1.00 2.75
CA ALA A 81 -14.60 -2.27 3.16
C ALA A 81 -13.32 -2.58 2.37
N GLY A 82 -12.45 -3.38 2.97
CA GLY A 82 -11.21 -3.80 2.33
C GLY A 82 -10.86 -5.25 2.60
N THR A 83 -9.96 -5.78 1.78
CA THR A 83 -9.45 -7.14 1.91
C THR A 83 -8.01 -7.26 1.45
N TYR A 84 -7.27 -8.18 2.05
CA TYR A 84 -5.93 -8.55 1.60
C TYR A 84 -6.03 -9.67 0.55
N ALA A 85 -5.27 -9.56 -0.53
CA ALA A 85 -5.28 -10.53 -1.61
C ALA A 85 -3.89 -10.71 -2.25
N PHE A 86 -3.75 -11.72 -3.11
CA PHE A 86 -2.61 -11.88 -3.99
C PHE A 86 -3.07 -11.75 -5.44
N ALA A 87 -2.27 -11.12 -6.29
CA ALA A 87 -2.38 -11.22 -7.75
C ALA A 87 -1.46 -12.35 -8.24
N THR A 88 -2.00 -13.26 -9.05
CA THR A 88 -1.28 -14.45 -9.52
C THR A 88 -1.15 -14.52 -11.03
N ASP A 89 -0.10 -15.17 -11.52
CA ASP A 89 0.00 -15.49 -12.94
C ASP A 89 -0.92 -16.67 -13.33
N VAL A 90 -0.98 -16.97 -14.63
CA VAL A 90 -1.79 -18.09 -15.19
C VAL A 90 -1.40 -19.48 -14.67
N LYS A 91 -0.28 -19.59 -13.94
CA LYS A 91 0.19 -20.83 -13.29
C LYS A 91 -0.07 -20.80 -11.77
N GLY A 92 -0.78 -19.80 -11.27
CA GLY A 92 -1.08 -19.63 -9.85
C GLY A 92 0.09 -19.13 -9.00
N ARG A 93 1.17 -18.61 -9.61
CA ARG A 93 2.31 -18.07 -8.86
C ARG A 93 2.04 -16.63 -8.46
N VAL A 94 2.38 -16.27 -7.23
CA VAL A 94 2.25 -14.89 -6.74
C VAL A 94 3.13 -13.96 -7.57
N VAL A 95 2.52 -12.88 -8.07
CA VAL A 95 3.19 -11.78 -8.75
C VAL A 95 3.46 -10.64 -7.77
N PHE A 96 2.44 -10.26 -7.00
CA PHE A 96 2.49 -9.31 -5.89
C PHE A 96 1.27 -9.52 -4.97
N ASP A 97 1.34 -9.01 -3.76
CA ASP A 97 0.23 -8.89 -2.82
C ASP A 97 -0.32 -7.46 -2.76
N LEU A 98 -1.55 -7.32 -2.28
CA LEU A 98 -2.22 -6.04 -2.19
C LEU A 98 -3.25 -6.01 -1.06
N ASN A 99 -3.48 -4.82 -0.51
CA ASN A 99 -4.72 -4.52 0.21
C ASN A 99 -5.64 -3.74 -0.73
N VAL A 100 -6.86 -4.24 -0.92
CA VAL A 100 -7.92 -3.56 -1.66
C VAL A 100 -8.77 -2.77 -0.68
N LEU A 101 -9.10 -1.54 -1.02
CA LEU A 101 -10.14 -0.74 -0.36
C LEU A 101 -11.19 -0.38 -1.41
N ALA A 102 -12.43 -0.79 -1.18
CA ALA A 102 -13.56 -0.47 -2.03
C ALA A 102 -14.12 0.90 -1.65
N LEU A 103 -14.11 1.84 -2.58
CA LEU A 103 -14.78 3.14 -2.47
C LEU A 103 -15.94 3.20 -3.46
N ARG A 104 -16.83 4.16 -3.26
CA ARG A 104 -18.02 4.34 -4.11
C ARG A 104 -17.73 4.29 -5.61
N ASP A 105 -16.71 5.03 -6.05
CA ASP A 105 -16.39 5.22 -7.48
C ASP A 105 -15.00 4.70 -7.86
N ALA A 106 -14.29 4.03 -6.94
CA ALA A 106 -12.93 3.56 -7.16
C ALA A 106 -12.59 2.31 -6.33
N LEU A 107 -11.59 1.57 -6.78
CA LEU A 107 -10.85 0.63 -5.92
C LEU A 107 -9.45 1.19 -5.69
N TRP A 108 -9.02 1.20 -4.44
CA TRP A 108 -7.68 1.58 -4.05
C TRP A 108 -6.88 0.31 -3.76
N LEU A 109 -5.74 0.15 -4.45
CA LEU A 109 -4.84 -0.98 -4.26
C LEU A 109 -3.56 -0.48 -3.61
N ASP A 110 -3.41 -0.82 -2.33
CA ASP A 110 -2.20 -0.54 -1.56
C ASP A 110 -1.22 -1.70 -1.76
N ILE A 111 -0.07 -1.39 -2.39
CA ILE A 111 0.93 -2.36 -2.84
C ILE A 111 2.31 -1.88 -2.36
N ASP A 112 3.29 -2.77 -2.27
CA ASP A 112 4.69 -2.33 -2.15
C ASP A 112 5.05 -1.37 -3.30
N ARG A 113 5.61 -0.20 -2.97
CA ARG A 113 5.92 0.85 -3.94
C ARG A 113 6.87 0.38 -5.02
N ALA A 114 7.87 -0.44 -4.67
CA ALA A 114 8.84 -0.96 -5.61
C ALA A 114 8.21 -1.93 -6.64
N LEU A 115 7.02 -2.47 -6.31
CA LEU A 115 6.28 -3.36 -7.20
C LEU A 115 5.23 -2.65 -8.05
N ILE A 116 4.98 -1.35 -7.86
CA ILE A 116 3.96 -0.59 -8.63
C ILE A 116 4.15 -0.72 -10.15
N PRO A 117 5.35 -0.53 -10.73
CA PRO A 117 5.54 -0.68 -12.18
C PRO A 117 5.24 -2.11 -12.66
N ARG A 118 5.60 -3.12 -11.86
CA ARG A 118 5.34 -4.53 -12.16
C ARG A 118 3.84 -4.85 -12.04
N ALA A 119 3.16 -4.30 -11.05
CA ALA A 119 1.73 -4.47 -10.84
C ALA A 119 0.93 -3.87 -11.99
N LEU A 120 1.24 -2.64 -12.42
CA LEU A 120 0.64 -2.02 -13.60
C LEU A 120 0.84 -2.88 -14.85
N ALA A 121 2.09 -3.22 -15.16
CA ALA A 121 2.40 -4.04 -16.35
C ALA A 121 1.74 -5.42 -16.31
N HIS A 122 1.55 -6.00 -15.13
CA HIS A 122 0.84 -7.27 -14.99
C HIS A 122 -0.66 -7.10 -15.25
N LEU A 123 -1.30 -6.12 -14.61
CA LEU A 123 -2.72 -5.87 -14.69
C LEU A 123 -3.15 -5.40 -16.09
N GLU A 124 -2.37 -4.54 -16.75
CA GLU A 124 -2.63 -4.04 -18.12
C GLU A 124 -2.73 -5.15 -19.15
N ARG A 125 -2.07 -6.30 -18.95
CA ARG A 125 -2.16 -7.45 -19.86
C ARG A 125 -3.56 -8.08 -19.91
N PHE A 126 -4.37 -7.84 -18.90
CA PHE A 126 -5.74 -8.36 -18.79
C PHE A 126 -6.80 -7.30 -19.07
N LEU A 127 -6.40 -6.08 -19.41
CA LEU A 127 -7.31 -5.00 -19.78
C LEU A 127 -7.43 -4.96 -21.31
N ILE A 128 -8.51 -5.51 -21.84
CA ILE A 128 -8.71 -5.64 -23.29
C ILE A 128 -9.83 -4.71 -23.75
N SER A 129 -10.98 -4.78 -23.09
CA SER A 129 -12.19 -4.07 -23.50
C SER A 129 -13.01 -3.52 -22.34
N GLU A 130 -12.66 -3.88 -21.12
CA GLU A 130 -13.33 -3.49 -19.88
C GLU A 130 -13.18 -1.98 -19.64
N ASP A 131 -14.23 -1.34 -19.13
CA ASP A 131 -14.17 0.04 -18.66
C ASP A 131 -13.44 0.08 -17.31
N VAL A 132 -12.11 0.01 -17.38
CA VAL A 132 -11.21 0.16 -16.24
C VAL A 132 -10.08 1.11 -16.59
N ARG A 133 -9.81 2.06 -15.71
CA ARG A 133 -8.65 2.94 -15.79
C ARG A 133 -7.80 2.76 -14.56
N MET A 134 -6.51 2.54 -14.76
CA MET A 134 -5.51 2.41 -13.71
C MET A 134 -4.61 3.64 -13.68
N ARG A 135 -4.27 4.09 -12.49
CA ARG A 135 -3.33 5.20 -12.32
C ARG A 135 -2.48 4.99 -11.07
N ASP A 136 -1.18 5.22 -11.20
CA ASP A 136 -0.30 5.36 -10.04
C ASP A 136 -0.59 6.69 -9.34
N ALA A 137 -1.05 6.60 -8.09
CA ALA A 137 -1.33 7.72 -7.21
C ALA A 137 -0.33 7.81 -6.05
N SER A 138 0.78 7.05 -6.11
CA SER A 138 1.75 6.96 -5.02
C SER A 138 2.39 8.31 -4.66
N ALA A 139 2.49 9.23 -5.61
CA ALA A 139 3.03 10.58 -5.39
C ALA A 139 2.01 11.58 -4.83
N GLU A 140 0.71 11.25 -4.82
CA GLU A 140 -0.35 12.14 -4.35
C GLU A 140 -0.58 12.04 -2.84
N PHE A 141 -0.13 10.94 -2.23
CA PHE A 141 -0.36 10.64 -0.83
C PHE A 141 0.94 10.36 -0.10
N SER A 142 1.07 10.94 1.09
CA SER A 142 2.00 10.44 2.12
C SER A 142 1.26 9.41 2.98
N ARG A 143 1.97 8.38 3.44
CA ARG A 143 1.37 7.29 4.22
C ARG A 143 2.00 7.18 5.59
N LEU A 144 1.14 7.03 6.58
CA LEU A 144 1.50 6.69 7.95
C LEU A 144 0.69 5.47 8.37
N GLY A 145 1.36 4.53 9.01
CA GLY A 145 0.70 3.51 9.83
C GLY A 145 0.75 3.93 11.29
N TRP A 146 -0.20 3.47 12.09
CA TRP A 146 -0.08 3.51 13.54
C TRP A 146 -0.51 2.17 14.13
N SER A 147 0.11 1.80 15.24
CA SER A 147 -0.20 0.55 15.94
C SER A 147 0.02 0.71 17.43
N GLY A 148 -0.73 -0.08 18.20
CA GLY A 148 -0.66 -0.15 19.65
C GLY A 148 -2.03 -0.04 20.33
N PRO A 149 -2.12 -0.37 21.63
CA PRO A 149 -3.39 -0.37 22.37
C PRO A 149 -4.08 0.99 22.41
N GLY A 150 -3.31 2.10 22.37
CA GLY A 150 -3.87 3.44 22.34
C GLY A 150 -4.31 3.92 20.96
N ALA A 151 -4.18 3.07 19.93
CA ALA A 151 -4.35 3.45 18.55
C ALA A 151 -5.79 3.22 18.02
N SER A 152 -6.62 2.54 18.80
CA SER A 152 -8.07 2.49 18.59
C SER A 152 -8.72 3.77 19.13
N GLY A 153 -9.31 4.55 18.24
CA GLY A 153 -10.18 5.69 18.55
C GLY A 153 -11.54 5.52 17.90
#